data_AF-A0A947MSV1-F1
#
_entry.id   AF-A0A947MSV1-F1
#
_cell.length_a   1.000
_cell.length_b   1.000
_cell.length_c   1.000
_cell.angle_alpha   90.00
_cell.angle_beta   90.00
_cell.angle_gamma   90.00
#
_symmetry.space_group_name_H-M   'P 1'
#
loop_
_entity.id
_entity.type
_entity.pdbx_description
1 polymer ?
#
loop_
_entity_poly.entity_id
_entity_poly.type
_entity_poly.pdbx_seq_one_letter_code
_entity_poly.pdbx_strand_id
1 'polypeptide(L)'
;MKLHPRSKTLSLALALAAAGCGDDGSSVTSIGCNSATDCPDGQLCVDSMCRVSAVGDTTDGTSDVVPTDIEEIEDVPTIPDVAPNDVAAPKDTPPPFDPGPAPDLIPDDDAPTLIKTTPAKDATNVALPFNLQLTFSEGVKNVEDNTVSITDVNETKLAGTFEPDDAKSFWTFKPTGELMYASPYKATVNFPLQVIADLANNKFVGITEFTFFTAPPPNREKYAALAEKHAPVLRILTTEKPQYDIPVALDADGNYDLTNTKTWLDKATTKELTPTVYWDAFETESHYFIHYTWYFPFRNDGLDKSFENDASGATVVVEKWKEGVSAERPVEVLTWFKKPGGEYVRGYATNEGGVHVDDLDNEYLSGAWPEAELFVDGRPEIAITGGVHESCLWKDEGNQAACDLPLGDRIQYAASTIVLSQADAATKVKKNGSTWPRSNDAIGGAPDAKVGYKLADMLATWWPRRTQVANMFNDSFSTYSYSDNGKAKIAKFPRFFLKADKTASDGRAPWAIAWKPGDNSLYIDSLPAGQIFIDPAAHLAGRHGTPYVETAFVAASKTGFSKAWCFNPYLGIDIRGTGDVCPE
;
A
#
# COMPACT_ATOMS: atom_id res chain seq x y z
N MET A 1 -19.30 49.25 -10.00
CA MET A 1 -20.76 49.01 -9.95
C MET A 1 -21.45 49.57 -11.20
N LYS A 2 -22.18 48.72 -11.93
CA LYS A 2 -23.32 49.07 -12.81
C LYS A 2 -24.46 48.11 -12.45
N LEU A 3 -25.71 48.47 -12.71
CA LEU A 3 -26.88 47.80 -12.15
C LEU A 3 -27.80 47.17 -13.22
N HIS A 4 -28.44 46.05 -12.84
CA HIS A 4 -29.69 45.49 -13.40
C HIS A 4 -29.61 44.77 -14.79
N PRO A 5 -30.59 43.88 -15.13
CA PRO A 5 -31.18 42.81 -14.28
C PRO A 5 -31.60 41.51 -15.05
N ARG A 6 -32.11 40.49 -14.31
CA ARG A 6 -32.89 39.30 -14.79
C ARG A 6 -32.07 38.27 -15.63
N SER A 7 -32.50 37.02 -15.83
CA SER A 7 -33.79 36.36 -15.56
C SER A 7 -33.64 34.95 -14.94
N LYS A 8 -34.78 34.32 -14.57
CA LYS A 8 -34.89 32.94 -14.07
C LYS A 8 -35.32 31.95 -15.17
N THR A 9 -35.07 30.66 -14.88
CA THR A 9 -35.83 29.46 -15.30
C THR A 9 -36.05 29.17 -16.80
N LEU A 10 -35.58 28.00 -17.22
CA LEU A 10 -36.40 27.08 -18.00
C LEU A 10 -36.15 25.64 -17.51
N SER A 11 -37.22 24.87 -17.32
CA SER A 11 -37.13 23.43 -16.99
C SER A 11 -37.32 22.61 -18.26
N LEU A 12 -36.61 21.49 -18.38
CA LEU A 12 -37.01 20.44 -19.31
C LEU A 12 -36.69 19.06 -18.74
N ALA A 13 -37.75 18.28 -18.52
CA ALA A 13 -37.68 16.83 -18.32
C ALA A 13 -38.43 16.19 -19.48
N LEU A 14 -37.87 15.12 -20.06
CA LEU A 14 -38.58 14.27 -21.02
C LEU A 14 -38.02 12.84 -20.93
N ALA A 15 -38.88 11.85 -21.13
CA ALA A 15 -38.55 10.44 -21.02
C ALA A 15 -39.32 9.61 -22.05
N LEU A 16 -38.86 8.36 -22.27
CA LEU A 16 -39.51 7.26 -22.99
C LEU A 16 -39.87 7.44 -24.49
N ALA A 17 -39.16 6.71 -25.35
CA ALA A 17 -39.69 5.64 -26.23
C ALA A 17 -38.49 4.97 -26.97
N ALA A 18 -38.34 3.65 -27.17
CA ALA A 18 -39.19 2.45 -27.11
C ALA A 18 -39.91 2.05 -28.43
N ALA A 19 -39.16 1.37 -29.31
CA ALA A 19 -39.54 0.37 -30.33
C ALA A 19 -38.24 -0.32 -30.78
N GLY A 20 -38.13 -1.59 -31.19
CA GLY A 20 -39.11 -2.57 -31.69
C GLY A 20 -38.72 -2.96 -33.13
N CYS A 21 -38.63 -4.23 -33.56
CA CYS A 21 -38.91 -5.54 -32.93
C CYS A 21 -37.95 -6.62 -33.48
N GLY A 22 -38.03 -7.86 -32.97
CA GLY A 22 -37.27 -9.00 -33.50
C GLY A 22 -37.39 -10.26 -32.64
N ASP A 23 -38.56 -10.91 -32.65
CA ASP A 23 -38.77 -12.21 -32.01
C ASP A 23 -38.21 -13.36 -32.87
N ASP A 24 -37.61 -14.35 -32.21
CA ASP A 24 -37.89 -15.79 -32.37
C ASP A 24 -36.83 -16.60 -31.59
N GLY A 25 -37.19 -17.04 -30.37
CA GLY A 25 -36.24 -17.68 -29.46
C GLY A 25 -36.78 -17.87 -28.06
N SER A 26 -37.84 -18.67 -27.91
CA SER A 26 -38.45 -19.00 -26.62
C SER A 26 -37.52 -19.85 -25.75
N SER A 27 -36.63 -19.18 -25.02
CA SER A 27 -35.79 -19.80 -23.99
C SER A 27 -36.68 -20.39 -22.88
N VAL A 28 -36.90 -21.70 -22.91
CA VAL A 28 -37.55 -22.43 -21.82
C VAL A 28 -36.66 -22.31 -20.60
N THR A 29 -37.07 -21.45 -19.65
CA THR A 29 -36.47 -21.38 -18.33
C THR A 29 -36.60 -22.75 -17.67
N SER A 30 -35.47 -23.40 -17.39
CA SER A 30 -35.42 -24.71 -16.75
C SER A 30 -35.86 -24.61 -15.29
N ILE A 31 -37.17 -24.67 -15.06
CA ILE A 31 -37.74 -24.94 -13.74
C ILE A 31 -37.31 -26.38 -13.39
N GLY A 32 -36.38 -26.49 -12.44
CA GLY A 32 -35.90 -27.78 -11.97
C GLY A 32 -37.03 -28.54 -11.28
N CYS A 33 -37.38 -29.71 -11.79
CA CYS A 33 -38.35 -30.61 -11.18
C CYS A 33 -37.65 -31.68 -10.32
N ASN A 34 -38.29 -32.07 -9.23
CA ASN A 34 -37.84 -33.17 -8.36
C ASN A 34 -38.87 -34.32 -8.30
N SER A 35 -40.08 -34.08 -8.81
CA SER A 35 -41.22 -35.00 -8.81
C SER A 35 -42.08 -34.80 -10.07
N ALA A 36 -42.94 -35.77 -10.39
CA ALA A 36 -43.89 -35.62 -11.49
C ALA A 36 -44.95 -34.52 -11.24
N THR A 37 -45.20 -34.15 -9.99
CA THR A 37 -46.13 -33.07 -9.60
C THR A 37 -45.56 -31.66 -9.77
N ASP A 38 -44.25 -31.51 -10.03
CA ASP A 38 -43.63 -30.22 -10.34
C ASP A 38 -43.77 -29.84 -11.83
N CYS A 39 -44.32 -30.74 -12.65
CA CYS A 39 -44.45 -30.59 -14.10
C CYS A 39 -45.89 -30.28 -14.53
N PRO A 40 -46.10 -29.51 -15.62
CA PRO A 40 -47.43 -29.30 -16.20
C PRO A 40 -48.08 -30.62 -16.67
N ASP A 41 -49.42 -30.64 -16.67
CA ASP A 41 -50.22 -31.80 -17.11
C ASP A 41 -49.75 -32.38 -18.45
N GLY A 42 -49.52 -33.69 -18.48
CA GLY A 42 -49.03 -34.42 -19.66
C GLY A 42 -47.50 -34.50 -19.80
N GLN A 43 -46.74 -34.01 -18.81
CA GLN A 43 -45.27 -34.13 -18.77
C GLN A 43 -44.78 -34.98 -17.59
N LEU A 44 -43.58 -35.55 -17.73
CA LEU A 44 -42.87 -36.29 -16.69
C LEU A 44 -41.53 -35.61 -16.38
N CYS A 45 -41.12 -35.63 -15.11
CA CYS A 45 -39.79 -35.15 -14.71
C CYS A 45 -38.72 -36.20 -15.04
N VAL A 46 -37.71 -35.81 -15.84
CA VAL A 46 -36.57 -36.65 -16.23
C VAL A 46 -35.31 -35.79 -16.26
N ASP A 47 -34.27 -36.18 -15.53
CA ASP A 47 -33.00 -35.44 -15.37
C ASP A 47 -33.23 -33.97 -14.92
N SER A 48 -34.11 -33.79 -13.92
CA SER A 48 -34.59 -32.50 -13.40
C SER A 48 -35.23 -31.56 -14.43
N MET A 49 -35.65 -32.07 -15.59
CA MET A 49 -36.41 -31.33 -16.60
C MET A 49 -37.75 -32.00 -16.92
N CYS A 50 -38.82 -31.22 -17.05
CA CYS A 50 -40.11 -31.72 -17.51
C CYS A 50 -40.07 -32.04 -19.01
N ARG A 51 -40.55 -33.22 -19.41
CA ARG A 51 -40.57 -33.70 -20.81
C ARG A 51 -41.94 -34.28 -21.17
N VAL A 52 -42.40 -34.00 -22.38
CA VAL A 52 -43.65 -34.56 -22.94
C VAL A 52 -43.43 -36.03 -23.33
N SER A 53 -44.37 -36.91 -22.96
CA SER A 53 -44.34 -38.32 -23.38
C SER A 53 -44.82 -38.47 -24.82
N ALA A 54 -44.02 -39.09 -25.68
CA ALA A 54 -44.31 -39.26 -27.11
C ALA A 54 -44.94 -40.63 -27.40
N VAL A 55 -46.17 -40.64 -27.92
CA VAL A 55 -46.85 -41.84 -28.45
C VAL A 55 -47.58 -41.44 -29.74
N GLY A 56 -47.39 -42.24 -30.80
CA GLY A 56 -47.84 -41.97 -32.18
C GLY A 56 -46.72 -42.29 -33.16
N ASP A 57 -46.59 -43.52 -33.68
CA ASP A 57 -47.46 -44.19 -34.68
C ASP A 57 -47.12 -43.79 -36.13
N THR A 58 -46.66 -44.79 -36.90
CA THR A 58 -46.69 -44.85 -38.38
C THR A 58 -46.86 -46.32 -38.79
N THR A 59 -47.53 -46.55 -39.92
CA THR A 59 -48.16 -47.85 -40.26
C THR A 59 -47.65 -48.48 -41.57
N ASP A 60 -48.09 -49.73 -41.80
CA ASP A 60 -48.16 -50.45 -43.10
C ASP A 60 -46.88 -51.14 -43.63
N GLY A 61 -47.01 -52.14 -44.53
CA GLY A 61 -45.83 -52.71 -45.23
C GLY A 61 -45.98 -53.98 -46.10
N THR A 62 -46.56 -55.08 -45.57
CA THR A 62 -46.82 -56.39 -46.25
C THR A 62 -45.65 -57.31 -46.72
N SER A 63 -45.92 -58.63 -46.73
CA SER A 63 -45.28 -59.70 -47.54
C SER A 63 -43.83 -60.14 -47.17
N ASP A 64 -43.35 -61.38 -47.36
CA ASP A 64 -44.00 -62.69 -47.63
C ASP A 64 -43.01 -63.86 -47.35
N VAL A 65 -43.44 -65.11 -47.62
CA VAL A 65 -42.64 -66.36 -47.72
C VAL A 65 -42.18 -67.06 -46.42
N VAL A 66 -42.73 -68.26 -46.23
CA VAL A 66 -42.19 -69.43 -45.49
C VAL A 66 -41.71 -70.43 -46.56
N PRO A 67 -40.51 -71.07 -46.49
CA PRO A 67 -40.46 -72.44 -45.93
C PRO A 67 -39.09 -73.01 -45.45
N THR A 68 -39.14 -74.25 -44.92
CA THR A 68 -38.12 -75.35 -44.90
C THR A 68 -36.75 -75.13 -44.23
N ASP A 69 -36.10 -76.08 -43.55
CA ASP A 69 -36.40 -77.50 -43.19
C ASP A 69 -35.47 -77.93 -42.00
N ILE A 70 -35.85 -78.81 -41.05
CA ILE A 70 -35.73 -80.31 -41.00
C ILE A 70 -34.26 -80.81 -41.00
N GLU A 71 -33.78 -81.82 -40.24
CA GLU A 71 -34.32 -82.83 -39.27
C GLU A 71 -33.52 -82.70 -37.91
N GLU A 72 -33.46 -83.53 -36.85
CA GLU A 72 -33.95 -84.87 -36.38
C GLU A 72 -34.04 -84.77 -34.80
N ILE A 73 -35.00 -85.28 -34.01
CA ILE A 73 -35.31 -86.64 -33.46
C ILE A 73 -34.09 -87.46 -32.94
N GLU A 74 -34.11 -88.33 -31.91
CA GLU A 74 -35.14 -88.97 -31.04
C GLU A 74 -34.53 -89.23 -29.63
N ASP A 75 -35.25 -89.35 -28.49
CA ASP A 75 -35.93 -90.58 -27.99
C ASP A 75 -36.99 -90.29 -26.87
N VAL A 76 -37.73 -91.34 -26.45
CA VAL A 76 -39.10 -91.37 -25.87
C VAL A 76 -39.13 -92.33 -24.62
N PRO A 77 -40.18 -92.54 -23.74
CA PRO A 77 -41.53 -91.97 -23.51
C PRO A 77 -41.84 -91.45 -22.05
N THR A 78 -43.14 -91.21 -21.80
CA THR A 78 -43.94 -90.91 -20.58
C THR A 78 -43.80 -91.90 -19.38
N ILE A 79 -44.43 -91.78 -18.18
CA ILE A 79 -45.81 -91.39 -17.71
C ILE A 79 -45.78 -91.10 -16.16
N PRO A 80 -46.91 -90.96 -15.40
CA PRO A 80 -47.97 -89.94 -15.35
C PRO A 80 -48.02 -89.11 -14.02
N ASP A 81 -49.01 -88.22 -13.92
CA ASP A 81 -49.38 -87.36 -12.76
C ASP A 81 -49.89 -88.13 -11.51
N VAL A 82 -49.47 -87.71 -10.31
CA VAL A 82 -50.03 -88.07 -8.98
C VAL A 82 -49.87 -86.91 -7.98
N ALA A 83 -50.97 -86.47 -7.36
CA ALA A 83 -51.03 -85.44 -6.32
C ALA A 83 -51.02 -86.05 -4.87
N PRO A 84 -50.88 -85.25 -3.79
CA PRO A 84 -49.80 -85.43 -2.82
C PRO A 84 -50.15 -86.19 -1.53
N ASN A 85 -49.12 -86.58 -0.75
CA ASN A 85 -49.15 -86.47 0.73
C ASN A 85 -47.77 -86.63 1.41
N ASP A 86 -47.63 -85.96 2.55
CA ASP A 86 -46.68 -86.14 3.68
C ASP A 86 -45.25 -86.66 3.45
N VAL A 87 -44.30 -85.72 3.45
CA VAL A 87 -43.08 -85.82 4.28
C VAL A 87 -42.90 -84.48 5.01
N ALA A 88 -42.51 -84.52 6.29
CA ALA A 88 -42.53 -83.34 7.17
C ALA A 88 -41.51 -82.24 6.80
N ALA A 89 -41.89 -80.97 7.02
CA ALA A 89 -41.06 -79.81 6.73
C ALA A 89 -39.87 -79.66 7.70
N PRO A 90 -38.63 -79.49 7.21
CA PRO A 90 -37.49 -79.05 8.03
C PRO A 90 -37.72 -77.62 8.55
N LYS A 91 -37.49 -77.39 9.85
CA LYS A 91 -37.53 -76.06 10.46
C LYS A 91 -36.16 -75.37 10.43
N ASP A 92 -35.59 -75.23 9.24
CA ASP A 92 -34.39 -74.43 9.02
C ASP A 92 -34.76 -73.12 8.32
N THR A 93 -35.22 -72.14 9.09
CA THR A 93 -35.22 -70.75 8.63
C THR A 93 -33.76 -70.28 8.54
N PRO A 94 -33.32 -69.68 7.42
CA PRO A 94 -32.04 -68.99 7.37
C PRO A 94 -31.93 -67.99 8.53
N PRO A 95 -30.73 -67.76 9.09
CA PRO A 95 -30.53 -66.66 10.01
C PRO A 95 -30.97 -65.35 9.32
N PRO A 96 -31.61 -64.41 10.04
CA PRO A 96 -31.93 -63.11 9.47
C PRO A 96 -30.69 -62.49 8.83
N PHE A 97 -30.84 -61.95 7.62
CA PHE A 97 -29.80 -61.09 7.06
C PHE A 97 -29.75 -59.85 7.94
N ASP A 98 -28.70 -59.75 8.75
CA ASP A 98 -28.39 -58.60 9.58
C ASP A 98 -27.44 -57.69 8.78
N PRO A 99 -27.95 -56.67 8.07
CA PRO A 99 -27.11 -55.59 7.59
C PRO A 99 -26.67 -54.81 8.82
N GLY A 100 -25.60 -55.29 9.47
CA GLY A 100 -25.04 -54.70 10.68
C GLY A 100 -24.90 -53.19 10.52
N PRO A 101 -25.17 -52.42 11.59
CA PRO A 101 -25.67 -51.05 11.53
C PRO A 101 -24.90 -50.22 10.50
N ALA A 102 -25.64 -49.68 9.52
CA ALA A 102 -25.08 -48.81 8.51
C ALA A 102 -24.20 -47.74 9.19
N PRO A 103 -22.99 -47.46 8.66
CA PRO A 103 -22.10 -46.49 9.29
C PRO A 103 -22.87 -45.19 9.48
N ASP A 104 -22.80 -44.66 10.70
CA ASP A 104 -23.59 -43.49 11.12
C ASP A 104 -22.99 -42.24 10.46
N LEU A 105 -23.34 -42.06 9.17
CA LEU A 105 -22.94 -40.94 8.34
C LEU A 105 -23.75 -39.72 8.77
N ILE A 106 -23.36 -39.17 9.93
CA ILE A 106 -23.75 -37.84 10.38
C ILE A 106 -23.50 -36.88 9.21
N PRO A 107 -24.53 -36.20 8.68
CA PRO A 107 -24.33 -35.20 7.64
C PRO A 107 -23.36 -34.13 8.12
N ASP A 108 -22.45 -33.75 7.23
CA ASP A 108 -21.57 -32.62 7.45
C ASP A 108 -22.39 -31.34 7.18
N ASP A 109 -22.78 -30.66 8.26
CA ASP A 109 -23.54 -29.39 8.26
C ASP A 109 -22.65 -28.18 8.66
N ASP A 110 -21.37 -28.40 8.98
CA ASP A 110 -20.44 -27.34 9.41
C ASP A 110 -19.94 -26.53 8.20
N ALA A 111 -19.79 -25.21 8.37
CA ALA A 111 -19.44 -24.30 7.28
C ALA A 111 -17.95 -23.93 7.28
N PRO A 112 -17.26 -23.96 6.12
CA PRO A 112 -15.82 -23.76 6.06
C PRO A 112 -15.41 -22.33 6.40
N THR A 113 -14.31 -22.21 7.14
CA THR A 113 -13.75 -20.93 7.62
C THR A 113 -12.29 -20.77 7.20
N LEU A 114 -11.84 -19.53 7.00
CA LEU A 114 -10.43 -19.23 6.66
C LEU A 114 -9.62 -19.07 7.95
N ILE A 115 -8.95 -20.14 8.39
CA ILE A 115 -8.26 -20.20 9.68
C ILE A 115 -6.85 -19.60 9.66
N LYS A 116 -6.20 -19.49 8.50
CA LYS A 116 -4.85 -18.91 8.36
C LYS A 116 -4.61 -18.40 6.94
N THR A 117 -3.75 -17.39 6.82
CA THR A 117 -3.15 -16.96 5.55
C THR A 117 -1.63 -16.91 5.66
N THR A 118 -0.91 -17.04 4.55
CA THR A 118 0.54 -16.81 4.47
C THR A 118 0.87 -16.15 3.13
N PRO A 119 1.19 -14.84 3.08
CA PRO A 119 1.39 -13.92 4.20
C PRO A 119 0.20 -13.77 5.14
N ALA A 120 0.48 -13.54 6.43
CA ALA A 120 -0.53 -13.21 7.42
C ALA A 120 -1.10 -11.80 7.19
N LYS A 121 -2.29 -11.53 7.73
CA LYS A 121 -2.82 -10.17 7.78
C LYS A 121 -1.83 -9.20 8.45
N ASP A 122 -1.66 -8.03 7.85
CA ASP A 122 -0.75 -6.95 8.24
C ASP A 122 0.74 -7.34 8.30
N ALA A 123 1.12 -8.50 7.73
CA ALA A 123 2.52 -8.91 7.60
C ALA A 123 3.32 -7.93 6.73
N THR A 124 4.49 -7.53 7.22
CA THR A 124 5.44 -6.65 6.53
C THR A 124 6.66 -7.42 6.03
N ASN A 125 7.44 -6.79 5.15
CA ASN A 125 8.68 -7.34 4.61
C ASN A 125 8.52 -8.70 3.90
N VAL A 126 7.37 -8.92 3.25
CA VAL A 126 7.13 -10.10 2.42
C VAL A 126 8.08 -10.07 1.20
N ALA A 127 8.98 -11.04 1.10
CA ALA A 127 9.94 -11.13 0.00
C ALA A 127 9.26 -11.31 -1.36
N LEU A 128 9.95 -10.90 -2.44
CA LEU A 128 9.51 -11.09 -3.82
C LEU A 128 10.35 -12.18 -4.53
N PRO A 129 9.73 -13.01 -5.40
CA PRO A 129 8.28 -13.14 -5.61
C PRO A 129 7.58 -13.80 -4.40
N PHE A 130 6.34 -13.40 -4.13
CA PHE A 130 5.51 -14.01 -3.08
C PHE A 130 4.55 -15.05 -3.66
N ASN A 131 4.16 -16.03 -2.85
CA ASN A 131 2.95 -16.83 -3.04
C ASN A 131 1.98 -16.48 -1.90
N LEU A 132 0.67 -16.46 -2.16
CA LEU A 132 -0.34 -16.30 -1.12
C LEU A 132 -1.05 -17.63 -0.88
N GLN A 133 -0.78 -18.25 0.27
CA GLN A 133 -1.50 -19.43 0.75
C GLN A 133 -2.70 -19.02 1.61
N LEU A 134 -3.85 -19.61 1.31
CA LEU A 134 -5.08 -19.60 2.11
C LEU A 134 -5.24 -20.98 2.77
N THR A 135 -5.55 -21.03 4.06
CA THR A 135 -5.82 -22.28 4.79
C THR A 135 -7.24 -22.24 5.36
N PHE A 136 -8.03 -23.26 5.02
CA PHE A 136 -9.40 -23.44 5.48
C PHE A 136 -9.46 -24.45 6.64
N SER A 137 -10.61 -24.53 7.33
CA SER A 137 -10.89 -25.54 8.36
C SER A 137 -10.89 -26.97 7.81
N GLU A 138 -11.24 -27.13 6.53
CA GLU A 138 -11.37 -28.41 5.82
C GLU A 138 -11.08 -28.28 4.31
N GLY A 139 -11.33 -29.33 3.54
CA GLY A 139 -11.22 -29.32 2.09
C GLY A 139 -12.33 -28.53 1.40
N VAL A 140 -11.97 -27.52 0.61
CA VAL A 140 -12.93 -26.65 -0.09
C VAL A 140 -12.85 -26.75 -1.61
N LYS A 141 -13.87 -26.23 -2.29
CA LYS A 141 -13.99 -26.09 -3.75
C LYS A 141 -14.37 -24.65 -4.14
N ASN A 142 -14.25 -24.36 -5.44
CA ASN A 142 -14.53 -23.05 -6.04
C ASN A 142 -13.61 -21.92 -5.52
N VAL A 143 -12.36 -22.22 -5.14
CA VAL A 143 -11.34 -21.21 -4.82
C VAL A 143 -10.59 -20.87 -6.12
N GLU A 144 -11.00 -19.80 -6.77
CA GLU A 144 -10.55 -19.43 -8.11
C GLU A 144 -10.66 -17.91 -8.34
N ASP A 145 -10.28 -17.44 -9.53
CA ASP A 145 -10.20 -16.01 -9.86
C ASP A 145 -11.52 -15.25 -9.67
N ASN A 146 -12.69 -15.90 -9.75
CA ASN A 146 -14.00 -15.27 -9.55
C ASN A 146 -14.49 -15.27 -8.07
N THR A 147 -13.79 -15.98 -7.17
CA THR A 147 -14.09 -16.02 -5.72
C THR A 147 -12.96 -15.46 -4.86
N VAL A 148 -11.74 -15.32 -5.37
CA VAL A 148 -10.63 -14.70 -4.64
C VAL A 148 -9.94 -13.68 -5.54
N SER A 149 -9.88 -12.44 -5.08
CA SER A 149 -9.21 -11.34 -5.77
C SER A 149 -8.01 -10.85 -4.96
N ILE A 150 -6.85 -10.73 -5.61
CA ILE A 150 -5.68 -10.06 -5.05
C ILE A 150 -5.45 -8.79 -5.89
N THR A 151 -5.45 -7.62 -5.26
CA THR A 151 -5.20 -6.33 -5.92
C THR A 151 -3.93 -5.65 -5.41
N ASP A 152 -3.31 -4.87 -6.29
CA ASP A 152 -2.16 -4.02 -6.00
C ASP A 152 -2.55 -2.65 -5.41
N VAL A 153 -1.57 -1.77 -5.23
CA VAL A 153 -1.75 -0.39 -4.75
C VAL A 153 -2.61 0.49 -5.68
N ASN A 154 -2.73 0.13 -6.95
CA ASN A 154 -3.52 0.82 -7.96
C ASN A 154 -4.94 0.24 -8.06
N GLU A 155 -5.32 -0.66 -7.15
CA GLU A 155 -6.57 -1.44 -7.17
C GLU A 155 -6.70 -2.36 -8.39
N THR A 156 -5.59 -2.58 -9.10
CA THR A 156 -5.50 -3.47 -10.26
C THR A 156 -5.34 -4.91 -9.78
N LYS A 157 -6.15 -5.82 -10.34
CA LYS A 157 -6.11 -7.24 -10.01
C LYS A 157 -4.85 -7.91 -10.56
N LEU A 158 -4.18 -8.71 -9.74
CA LEU A 158 -3.08 -9.56 -10.19
C LEU A 158 -3.59 -10.74 -10.99
N ALA A 159 -3.02 -10.95 -12.17
CA ALA A 159 -3.08 -12.25 -12.84
C ALA A 159 -2.24 -13.27 -12.06
N GLY A 160 -2.73 -14.52 -12.02
CA GLY A 160 -2.06 -15.63 -11.36
C GLY A 160 -2.85 -16.93 -11.46
N THR A 161 -2.42 -17.95 -10.72
CA THR A 161 -3.06 -19.28 -10.68
C THR A 161 -3.27 -19.73 -9.24
N PHE A 162 -4.36 -20.45 -8.97
CA PHE A 162 -4.64 -21.08 -7.68
C PHE A 162 -4.34 -22.57 -7.76
N GLU A 163 -3.43 -23.05 -6.90
CA GLU A 163 -3.08 -24.46 -6.78
C GLU A 163 -3.55 -25.02 -5.42
N PRO A 164 -4.44 -26.02 -5.38
CA PRO A 164 -4.82 -26.71 -4.15
C PRO A 164 -3.76 -27.73 -3.71
N ASP A 165 -3.76 -28.09 -2.44
CA ASP A 165 -3.19 -29.35 -1.96
C ASP A 165 -4.12 -30.55 -2.24
N ASP A 166 -3.64 -31.77 -1.99
CA ASP A 166 -4.40 -33.01 -2.22
C ASP A 166 -5.73 -33.06 -1.43
N ALA A 167 -5.77 -32.49 -0.22
CA ALA A 167 -6.99 -32.40 0.59
C ALA A 167 -7.84 -31.15 0.32
N LYS A 168 -7.36 -30.21 -0.52
CA LYS A 168 -7.96 -28.91 -0.86
C LYS A 168 -8.23 -28.00 0.36
N SER A 169 -7.53 -28.21 1.46
CA SER A 169 -7.60 -27.37 2.67
C SER A 169 -6.60 -26.21 2.64
N PHE A 170 -5.63 -26.25 1.72
CA PHE A 170 -4.67 -25.20 1.43
C PHE A 170 -4.75 -24.84 -0.06
N TRP A 171 -4.91 -23.55 -0.36
CA TRP A 171 -4.90 -23.04 -1.73
C TRP A 171 -3.82 -21.98 -1.89
N THR A 172 -2.91 -22.20 -2.83
CA THR A 172 -1.75 -21.34 -3.07
C THR A 172 -1.92 -20.53 -4.34
N PHE A 173 -2.13 -19.23 -4.21
CA PHE A 173 -2.09 -18.29 -5.32
C PHE A 173 -0.64 -17.97 -5.70
N LYS A 174 -0.29 -18.18 -6.96
CA LYS A 174 0.97 -17.78 -7.58
C LYS A 174 0.72 -16.63 -8.57
N PRO A 175 1.16 -15.40 -8.28
CA PRO A 175 1.03 -14.29 -9.21
C PRO A 175 1.94 -14.46 -10.43
N THR A 176 1.49 -13.99 -11.59
CA THR A 176 2.25 -13.99 -12.86
C THR A 176 2.49 -12.59 -13.43
N GLY A 177 1.95 -11.54 -12.79
CA GLY A 177 2.19 -10.14 -13.15
C GLY A 177 3.47 -9.55 -12.52
N GLU A 178 3.81 -8.33 -12.92
CA GLU A 178 4.88 -7.55 -12.27
C GLU A 178 4.54 -7.27 -10.81
N LEU A 179 5.49 -7.50 -9.90
CA LEU A 179 5.32 -7.29 -8.46
C LEU A 179 6.15 -6.10 -7.98
N MET A 180 5.53 -5.23 -7.19
CA MET A 180 6.15 -4.03 -6.65
C MET A 180 6.70 -4.28 -5.25
N TYR A 181 7.95 -3.87 -5.03
CA TYR A 181 8.54 -3.74 -3.70
C TYR A 181 7.82 -2.64 -2.89
N ALA A 182 7.99 -2.66 -1.57
CA ALA A 182 7.49 -1.66 -0.61
C ALA A 182 6.01 -1.28 -0.83
N SER A 183 5.15 -2.26 -1.12
CA SER A 183 3.79 -2.02 -1.62
C SER A 183 2.74 -2.90 -0.94
N PRO A 184 1.51 -2.37 -0.76
CA PRO A 184 0.39 -3.14 -0.22
C PRO A 184 -0.20 -4.05 -1.29
N TYR A 185 -0.56 -5.27 -0.86
CA TYR A 185 -1.40 -6.19 -1.63
C TYR A 185 -2.61 -6.55 -0.79
N LYS A 186 -3.80 -6.26 -1.31
CA LYS A 186 -5.08 -6.58 -0.67
C LYS A 186 -5.62 -7.88 -1.24
N ALA A 187 -6.00 -8.80 -0.37
CA ALA A 187 -6.73 -10.00 -0.72
C ALA A 187 -8.17 -9.93 -0.19
N THR A 188 -9.14 -10.20 -1.07
CA THR A 188 -10.56 -10.32 -0.75
C THR A 188 -11.02 -11.74 -1.15
N VAL A 189 -11.46 -12.52 -0.17
CA VAL A 189 -11.83 -13.94 -0.29
C VAL A 189 -13.35 -14.09 -0.22
N ASN A 190 -13.90 -15.01 -1.04
CA ASN A 190 -15.32 -15.24 -1.30
C ASN A 190 -16.02 -14.05 -2.00
N PHE A 191 -15.35 -13.43 -2.97
CA PHE A 191 -15.81 -12.25 -3.71
C PHE A 191 -15.21 -12.19 -5.14
N PRO A 192 -15.94 -11.70 -6.16
CA PRO A 192 -17.35 -11.28 -6.13
C PRO A 192 -18.36 -12.42 -5.95
N LEU A 193 -18.02 -13.65 -6.35
CA LEU A 193 -18.93 -14.79 -6.20
C LEU A 193 -18.77 -15.43 -4.81
N GLN A 194 -19.84 -15.37 -4.00
CA GLN A 194 -19.93 -16.02 -2.69
C GLN A 194 -20.31 -17.50 -2.86
N VAL A 195 -19.41 -18.27 -3.47
CA VAL A 195 -19.64 -19.68 -3.87
C VAL A 195 -18.54 -20.64 -3.41
N ILE A 196 -17.57 -20.20 -2.59
CA ILE A 196 -16.66 -21.11 -1.90
C ILE A 196 -17.49 -21.99 -0.95
N ALA A 197 -17.22 -23.28 -0.97
CA ALA A 197 -17.92 -24.30 -0.19
C ALA A 197 -16.95 -25.45 0.14
N ASP A 198 -17.24 -26.25 1.16
CA ASP A 198 -16.53 -27.51 1.45
C ASP A 198 -16.87 -28.59 0.39
N LEU A 199 -16.55 -29.86 0.65
CA LEU A 199 -16.91 -30.96 -0.24
C LEU A 199 -18.39 -31.39 -0.15
N ALA A 200 -19.02 -31.31 1.03
CA ALA A 200 -20.43 -31.60 1.32
C ALA A 200 -21.43 -30.56 0.78
N ASN A 201 -20.97 -29.35 0.44
CA ASN A 201 -21.68 -28.15 -0.06
C ASN A 201 -22.15 -27.11 0.99
N ASN A 202 -21.67 -27.12 2.23
CA ASN A 202 -21.90 -25.99 3.12
C ASN A 202 -21.07 -24.78 2.63
N LYS A 203 -21.58 -23.57 2.83
CA LYS A 203 -21.04 -22.38 2.17
C LYS A 203 -20.13 -21.59 3.10
N PHE A 204 -18.99 -21.17 2.59
CA PHE A 204 -18.15 -20.19 3.26
C PHE A 204 -18.97 -18.92 3.55
N VAL A 205 -19.04 -18.53 4.83
CA VAL A 205 -19.93 -17.46 5.28
C VAL A 205 -19.25 -16.10 5.16
N GLY A 206 -19.83 -15.20 4.36
CA GLY A 206 -19.39 -13.81 4.22
C GLY A 206 -18.14 -13.64 3.36
N ILE A 207 -17.46 -12.50 3.54
CA ILE A 207 -16.28 -12.07 2.78
C ILE A 207 -15.15 -11.80 3.77
N THR A 208 -13.93 -12.27 3.48
CA THR A 208 -12.75 -11.98 4.30
C THR A 208 -11.79 -11.05 3.57
N GLU A 209 -11.37 -9.97 4.23
CA GLU A 209 -10.41 -8.99 3.67
C GLU A 209 -9.17 -8.82 4.56
N PHE A 210 -8.00 -8.87 3.92
CA PHE A 210 -6.71 -8.59 4.57
C PHE A 210 -5.73 -7.95 3.58
N THR A 211 -4.71 -7.30 4.14
CA THR A 211 -3.61 -6.69 3.40
C THR A 211 -2.29 -7.22 3.95
N PHE A 212 -1.28 -7.38 3.08
CA PHE A 212 0.11 -7.57 3.47
C PHE A 212 1.01 -6.63 2.67
N PHE A 213 2.26 -6.48 3.09
CA PHE A 213 3.19 -5.47 2.57
C PHE A 213 4.50 -6.13 2.13
N THR A 214 4.87 -5.91 0.86
CA THR A 214 6.13 -6.42 0.31
C THR A 214 7.34 -5.72 0.92
N ALA A 215 8.47 -6.43 0.97
CA ALA A 215 9.76 -5.87 1.34
C ALA A 215 10.17 -4.74 0.39
N PRO A 216 11.02 -3.79 0.83
CA PRO A 216 11.73 -2.90 -0.08
C PRO A 216 12.65 -3.65 -1.07
N PRO A 217 13.22 -2.97 -2.07
CA PRO A 217 14.24 -3.55 -2.93
C PRO A 217 15.47 -4.04 -2.14
N PRO A 218 16.18 -5.07 -2.63
CA PRO A 218 17.39 -5.60 -2.01
C PRO A 218 18.61 -4.68 -2.21
N ASN A 219 19.77 -5.06 -1.66
CA ASN A 219 21.08 -4.43 -1.87
C ASN A 219 21.14 -2.92 -1.52
N ARG A 220 20.45 -2.50 -0.44
CA ARG A 220 20.33 -1.07 -0.04
C ARG A 220 21.29 -0.65 1.07
N GLU A 221 22.26 -1.48 1.41
CA GLU A 221 23.22 -1.26 2.50
C GLU A 221 24.05 0.00 2.26
N LYS A 222 24.43 0.28 0.99
CA LYS A 222 25.12 1.53 0.61
C LYS A 222 24.27 2.78 0.88
N TYR A 223 22.95 2.68 0.68
CA TYR A 223 22.02 3.78 0.95
C TYR A 223 21.76 3.97 2.44
N ALA A 224 21.70 2.89 3.23
CA ALA A 224 21.64 2.98 4.68
C ALA A 224 22.91 3.66 5.24
N ALA A 225 24.10 3.29 4.76
CA ALA A 225 25.35 3.93 5.15
C ALA A 225 25.42 5.41 4.73
N LEU A 226 24.92 5.78 3.55
CA LEU A 226 24.77 7.17 3.13
C LEU A 226 23.81 7.96 4.02
N ALA A 227 22.67 7.36 4.39
CA ALA A 227 21.68 7.96 5.28
C ALA A 227 22.20 8.11 6.72
N GLU A 228 23.00 7.15 7.20
CA GLU A 228 23.69 7.26 8.49
C GLU A 228 24.78 8.33 8.48
N LYS A 229 25.60 8.38 7.42
CA LYS A 229 26.67 9.37 7.18
C LYS A 229 26.14 10.80 7.18
N HIS A 230 25.07 11.06 6.41
CA HIS A 230 24.53 12.40 6.20
C HIS A 230 23.33 12.76 7.11
N ALA A 231 22.97 11.90 8.06
CA ALA A 231 21.82 12.09 8.95
C ALA A 231 21.89 13.44 9.69
N PRO A 232 20.86 14.30 9.63
CA PRO A 232 20.86 15.62 10.26
C PRO A 232 21.08 15.61 11.76
N VAL A 233 21.68 16.67 12.30
CA VAL A 233 21.57 17.01 13.73
C VAL A 233 20.30 17.84 13.89
N LEU A 234 19.36 17.39 14.72
CA LEU A 234 18.09 18.09 14.93
C LEU A 234 18.15 18.89 16.24
N ARG A 235 17.93 20.20 16.16
CA ARG A 235 17.78 21.10 17.32
C ARG A 235 16.31 21.42 17.49
N ILE A 236 15.64 20.66 18.34
CA ILE A 236 14.20 20.82 18.61
C ILE A 236 14.04 21.87 19.70
N LEU A 237 13.49 23.03 19.35
CA LEU A 237 13.06 24.03 20.33
C LEU A 237 11.75 23.56 20.94
N THR A 238 11.69 23.34 22.26
CA THR A 238 10.51 22.73 22.91
C THR A 238 9.59 23.72 23.60
N THR A 239 8.29 23.47 23.49
CA THR A 239 7.22 24.17 24.18
C THR A 239 7.04 23.64 25.62
N GLU A 240 6.04 24.15 26.35
CA GLU A 240 5.56 23.55 27.61
C GLU A 240 4.96 22.13 27.45
N LYS A 241 4.81 21.65 26.22
CA LYS A 241 4.35 20.30 25.87
C LYS A 241 5.35 19.59 24.94
N PRO A 242 6.61 19.38 25.40
CA PRO A 242 7.71 18.86 24.57
C PRO A 242 7.41 17.50 23.93
N GLN A 243 6.46 16.74 24.47
CA GLN A 243 6.06 15.46 23.89
C GLN A 243 5.42 15.57 22.50
N TYR A 244 4.85 16.73 22.17
CA TYR A 244 4.34 17.03 20.83
C TYR A 244 5.49 17.41 19.87
N ASP A 245 6.51 18.09 20.41
CA ASP A 245 7.66 18.63 19.66
C ASP A 245 8.74 17.57 19.35
N ILE A 246 8.68 16.39 19.98
CA ILE A 246 9.64 15.29 19.77
C ILE A 246 9.16 14.39 18.63
N PRO A 247 9.97 14.14 17.58
CA PRO A 247 9.59 13.31 16.46
C PRO A 247 9.63 11.82 16.84
N VAL A 248 8.59 11.07 16.50
CA VAL A 248 8.41 9.68 16.92
C VAL A 248 8.04 8.76 15.76
N ALA A 249 8.01 7.46 16.03
CA ALA A 249 7.47 6.48 15.10
C ALA A 249 5.94 6.67 14.91
N LEU A 250 5.41 6.18 13.79
CA LEU A 250 3.98 6.29 13.45
C LEU A 250 3.16 5.22 14.17
N ASP A 251 3.81 4.11 14.47
CA ASP A 251 3.40 3.04 15.35
C ASP A 251 4.07 3.16 16.74
N ALA A 252 4.33 4.38 17.22
CA ALA A 252 4.89 4.60 18.56
C ALA A 252 4.01 4.03 19.70
N ASP A 253 2.74 3.73 19.42
CA ASP A 253 1.81 3.01 20.30
C ASP A 253 1.47 1.58 19.82
N GLY A 254 2.01 1.16 18.68
CA GLY A 254 1.93 -0.20 18.14
C GLY A 254 0.72 -0.54 17.25
N ASN A 255 -0.12 0.42 16.83
CA ASN A 255 -1.38 0.11 16.12
C ASN A 255 -1.55 0.69 14.69
N TYR A 256 -0.71 1.62 14.24
CA TYR A 256 -0.86 2.34 12.96
C TYR A 256 -2.21 3.08 12.79
N ASP A 257 -2.82 3.52 13.90
CA ASP A 257 -4.03 4.33 13.93
C ASP A 257 -3.73 5.76 14.37
N LEU A 258 -3.43 6.59 13.37
CA LEU A 258 -3.12 8.01 13.54
C LEU A 258 -4.34 8.81 14.04
N THR A 259 -5.55 8.23 14.03
CA THR A 259 -6.74 8.87 14.61
C THR A 259 -6.72 8.89 16.14
N ASN A 260 -5.85 8.11 16.82
CA ASN A 260 -5.78 8.10 18.28
C ASN A 260 -4.41 8.50 18.89
N THR A 261 -3.37 8.73 18.08
CA THR A 261 -1.99 8.94 18.58
C THR A 261 -1.86 10.11 19.56
N LYS A 262 -2.58 11.24 19.35
CA LYS A 262 -2.62 12.34 20.33
C LYS A 262 -3.20 11.88 21.68
N THR A 263 -4.30 11.12 21.65
CA THR A 263 -4.91 10.55 22.84
C THR A 263 -4.01 9.51 23.51
N TRP A 264 -3.20 8.74 22.76
CA TRP A 264 -2.13 7.92 23.35
C TRP A 264 -1.07 8.76 24.06
N LEU A 265 -0.59 9.82 23.43
CA LEU A 265 0.50 10.66 23.91
C LEU A 265 0.15 11.41 25.20
N ASP A 266 -1.11 11.83 25.33
CA ASP A 266 -1.63 12.51 26.52
C ASP A 266 -1.93 11.57 27.70
N LYS A 267 -1.91 10.23 27.53
CA LYS A 267 -2.16 9.29 28.64
C LYS A 267 -1.10 9.41 29.75
N ALA A 268 -1.57 9.34 31.00
CA ALA A 268 -0.69 9.32 32.18
C ALA A 268 0.26 8.11 32.22
N THR A 269 -0.13 7.00 31.56
CA THR A 269 0.64 5.76 31.41
C THR A 269 1.73 5.84 30.34
N THR A 270 1.64 6.78 29.38
CA THR A 270 2.71 7.04 28.41
C THR A 270 3.85 7.75 29.14
N LYS A 271 4.95 7.04 29.40
CA LYS A 271 6.07 7.51 30.24
C LYS A 271 7.37 7.76 29.49
N GLU A 272 7.52 7.20 28.29
CA GLU A 272 8.72 7.35 27.46
C GLU A 272 8.38 7.46 25.98
N LEU A 273 9.19 8.21 25.23
CA LEU A 273 9.16 8.32 23.76
C LEU A 273 10.48 7.82 23.19
N THR A 274 10.46 7.34 21.95
CA THR A 274 11.65 6.89 21.22
C THR A 274 11.86 7.81 20.02
N PRO A 275 12.81 8.76 20.07
CA PRO A 275 13.04 9.69 18.97
C PRO A 275 13.36 8.95 17.68
N THR A 276 12.62 9.26 16.61
CA THR A 276 12.69 8.52 15.34
C THR A 276 12.67 9.48 14.16
N VAL A 277 13.57 9.24 13.20
CA VAL A 277 13.64 9.93 11.90
C VAL A 277 13.52 8.87 10.81
N TYR A 278 12.63 9.06 9.85
CA TYR A 278 12.50 8.20 8.70
C TYR A 278 13.49 8.61 7.61
N TRP A 279 14.00 7.62 6.88
CA TRP A 279 14.87 7.85 5.73
C TRP A 279 14.52 6.96 4.55
N ASP A 280 14.87 7.44 3.37
CA ASP A 280 14.99 6.71 2.11
C ASP A 280 16.07 7.39 1.26
N ALA A 281 16.47 6.74 0.17
CA ALA A 281 17.42 7.32 -0.77
C ALA A 281 17.20 6.86 -2.21
N PHE A 282 17.74 7.66 -3.12
CA PHE A 282 17.67 7.52 -4.57
C PHE A 282 19.07 7.67 -5.16
N GLU A 283 19.27 7.18 -6.38
CA GLU A 283 20.51 7.31 -7.13
C GLU A 283 20.21 7.68 -8.58
N THR A 284 20.73 8.82 -9.06
CA THR A 284 20.92 9.08 -10.49
C THR A 284 22.35 8.75 -10.90
N GLU A 285 22.66 8.85 -12.19
CA GLU A 285 24.02 8.65 -12.71
C GLU A 285 25.07 9.56 -12.02
N SER A 286 24.66 10.74 -11.54
CA SER A 286 25.55 11.78 -10.97
C SER A 286 25.30 12.14 -9.51
N HIS A 287 24.13 11.84 -8.93
CA HIS A 287 23.78 12.25 -7.58
C HIS A 287 23.08 11.15 -6.76
N TYR A 288 23.26 11.19 -5.44
CA TYR A 288 22.31 10.60 -4.50
C TYR A 288 21.38 11.68 -3.94
N PHE A 289 20.14 11.30 -3.65
CA PHE A 289 19.19 12.11 -2.90
C PHE A 289 18.78 11.31 -1.69
N ILE A 290 18.79 11.92 -0.50
CA ILE A 290 18.48 11.24 0.76
C ILE A 290 17.42 12.06 1.50
N HIS A 291 16.20 11.55 1.62
CA HIS A 291 15.18 12.20 2.44
C HIS A 291 15.35 11.82 3.91
N TYR A 292 15.13 12.80 4.77
CA TYR A 292 14.94 12.64 6.20
C TYR A 292 13.60 13.26 6.55
N THR A 293 12.74 12.46 7.19
CA THR A 293 11.38 12.87 7.54
C THR A 293 11.13 12.64 9.01
N TRP A 294 10.53 13.61 9.67
CA TRP A 294 10.11 13.53 11.06
C TRP A 294 8.61 13.78 11.18
N TYR A 295 7.96 12.96 12.02
CA TYR A 295 6.52 12.94 12.24
C TYR A 295 6.19 13.32 13.69
N PHE A 296 5.19 14.19 13.84
CA PHE A 296 4.70 14.68 15.12
C PHE A 296 3.21 14.36 15.29
N PRO A 297 2.80 13.65 16.35
CA PRO A 297 1.39 13.31 16.57
C PRO A 297 0.44 14.50 16.72
N PHE A 298 0.94 15.70 17.04
CA PHE A 298 0.10 16.89 17.19
C PHE A 298 0.91 18.19 17.04
N ARG A 299 0.50 19.06 16.11
CA ARG A 299 0.95 20.45 16.00
C ARG A 299 0.16 21.33 16.96
N ASN A 300 0.85 22.20 17.69
CA ASN A 300 0.26 23.20 18.57
C ASN A 300 0.66 24.63 18.19
N ASP A 301 0.00 25.18 17.17
CA ASP A 301 0.23 26.53 16.62
C ASP A 301 -0.22 27.65 17.59
N GLY A 302 -1.20 27.34 18.45
CA GLY A 302 -1.93 28.34 19.22
C GLY A 302 -2.98 29.07 18.36
N LEU A 303 -3.85 29.85 19.01
CA LEU A 303 -4.92 30.61 18.33
C LEU A 303 -5.76 29.74 17.37
N ASP A 304 -6.22 28.59 17.87
CA ASP A 304 -7.15 27.64 17.24
C ASP A 304 -6.69 26.97 15.92
N LYS A 305 -5.39 27.07 15.56
CA LYS A 305 -4.80 26.42 14.36
C LYS A 305 -4.04 25.12 14.64
N SER A 306 -4.23 24.53 15.81
CA SER A 306 -3.57 23.28 16.22
C SER A 306 -4.24 22.05 15.55
N PHE A 307 -3.46 21.10 15.03
CA PHE A 307 -3.98 19.92 14.33
C PHE A 307 -3.19 18.64 14.63
N GLU A 308 -3.83 17.48 14.52
CA GLU A 308 -3.21 16.17 14.74
C GLU A 308 -2.40 15.73 13.52
N ASN A 309 -1.33 14.96 13.74
CA ASN A 309 -0.49 14.37 12.70
C ASN A 309 0.13 15.41 11.75
N ASP A 310 1.30 15.94 12.11
CA ASP A 310 2.10 16.85 11.28
C ASP A 310 3.39 16.17 10.82
N ALA A 311 3.98 16.64 9.73
CA ALA A 311 5.24 16.12 9.22
C ALA A 311 6.06 17.22 8.53
N SER A 312 7.38 17.15 8.75
CA SER A 312 8.36 18.00 8.08
C SER A 312 9.67 17.22 7.89
N GLY A 313 10.65 17.81 7.22
CA GLY A 313 11.85 17.08 6.84
C GLY A 313 12.93 17.90 6.16
N ALA A 314 13.94 17.18 5.68
CA ALA A 314 14.99 17.69 4.81
C ALA A 314 15.37 16.66 3.75
N THR A 315 15.96 17.13 2.65
CA THR A 315 16.61 16.29 1.64
C THR A 315 18.07 16.69 1.58
N VAL A 316 19.01 15.76 1.73
CA VAL A 316 20.42 16.00 1.42
C VAL A 316 20.70 15.52 0.01
N VAL A 317 21.28 16.41 -0.79
CA VAL A 317 21.73 16.14 -2.17
C VAL A 317 23.24 15.89 -2.12
N VAL A 318 23.68 14.75 -2.63
CA VAL A 318 25.09 14.32 -2.59
C VAL A 318 25.58 14.08 -4.02
N GLU A 319 26.62 14.78 -4.45
CA GLU A 319 27.26 14.56 -5.75
C GLU A 319 28.12 13.28 -5.69
N LYS A 320 27.94 12.36 -6.65
CA LYS A 320 28.67 11.08 -6.74
C LYS A 320 30.10 11.26 -7.25
N TRP A 321 30.34 12.28 -8.08
CA TRP A 321 31.58 12.45 -8.83
C TRP A 321 31.95 13.93 -8.93
N LYS A 322 33.20 14.27 -8.61
CA LYS A 322 33.75 15.61 -8.86
C LYS A 322 34.99 15.49 -9.74
N GLU A 323 35.18 16.43 -10.66
CA GLU A 323 36.41 16.49 -11.46
C GLU A 323 37.64 16.58 -10.54
N GLY A 324 38.54 15.59 -10.65
CA GLY A 324 39.75 15.50 -9.83
C GLY A 324 39.59 15.00 -8.39
N VAL A 325 38.37 14.67 -7.91
CA VAL A 325 38.16 14.18 -6.53
C VAL A 325 37.27 12.93 -6.51
N SER A 326 37.79 11.85 -5.95
CA SER A 326 37.17 10.51 -5.94
C SER A 326 36.27 10.24 -4.72
N ALA A 327 35.60 11.26 -4.19
CA ALA A 327 34.82 11.17 -2.96
C ALA A 327 33.46 11.87 -3.11
N GLU A 328 32.41 11.22 -2.59
CA GLU A 328 31.05 11.74 -2.55
C GLU A 328 30.97 12.94 -1.59
N ARG A 329 30.30 14.03 -1.99
CA ARG A 329 30.16 15.23 -1.17
C ARG A 329 28.73 15.76 -1.12
N PRO A 330 28.24 16.25 0.03
CA PRO A 330 26.93 16.87 0.12
C PRO A 330 26.99 18.27 -0.51
N VAL A 331 26.13 18.55 -1.48
CA VAL A 331 26.15 19.81 -2.26
C VAL A 331 25.01 20.77 -1.93
N GLU A 332 23.87 20.27 -1.41
CA GLU A 332 22.73 21.07 -0.98
C GLU A 332 21.90 20.33 0.10
N VAL A 333 21.26 21.08 0.99
CA VAL A 333 20.14 20.60 1.82
C VAL A 333 18.85 21.38 1.53
N LEU A 334 17.77 20.66 1.22
CA LEU A 334 16.43 21.20 0.97
C LEU A 334 15.52 20.89 2.17
N THR A 335 15.22 21.85 3.03
CA THR A 335 14.23 21.65 4.12
C THR A 335 12.81 21.85 3.61
N TRP A 336 11.85 21.13 4.18
CA TRP A 336 10.43 21.23 3.80
C TRP A 336 9.51 21.07 5.01
N PHE A 337 8.38 21.78 5.01
CA PHE A 337 7.38 21.75 6.07
C PHE A 337 6.04 22.36 5.64
N LYS A 338 5.02 22.20 6.49
CA LYS A 338 3.71 22.84 6.34
C LYS A 338 3.48 23.93 7.40
N LYS A 339 2.70 24.94 7.02
CA LYS A 339 2.14 25.98 7.90
C LYS A 339 0.67 26.20 7.51
N PRO A 340 -0.22 26.62 8.42
CA PRO A 340 -1.56 27.08 8.05
C PRO A 340 -1.50 28.10 6.90
N GLY A 341 -2.12 27.76 5.76
CA GLY A 341 -2.12 28.57 4.53
C GLY A 341 -1.05 28.26 3.48
N GLY A 342 -0.03 27.43 3.76
CA GLY A 342 1.07 27.19 2.81
C GLY A 342 1.77 25.83 2.91
N GLU A 343 2.66 25.56 1.97
CA GLU A 343 3.63 24.46 1.93
C GLU A 343 4.97 25.11 1.53
N TYR A 344 6.02 24.86 2.32
CA TYR A 344 7.30 25.59 2.23
C TYR A 344 8.44 24.63 1.94
N VAL A 345 9.35 25.06 1.05
CA VAL A 345 10.61 24.35 0.77
C VAL A 345 11.75 25.37 0.63
N ARG A 346 12.78 25.26 1.47
CA ARG A 346 13.99 26.10 1.41
C ARG A 346 15.20 25.29 0.97
N GLY A 347 15.90 25.76 -0.06
CA GLY A 347 17.16 25.18 -0.53
C GLY A 347 18.34 25.97 0.02
N TYR A 348 19.37 25.26 0.45
CA TYR A 348 20.59 25.84 1.03
C TYR A 348 21.80 25.13 0.42
N ALA A 349 22.59 25.85 -0.37
CA ALA A 349 23.63 25.27 -1.22
C ALA A 349 25.03 25.37 -0.61
N THR A 350 25.95 24.51 -1.07
CA THR A 350 27.39 24.69 -0.87
C THR A 350 27.97 25.60 -1.94
N ASN A 351 28.89 26.48 -1.55
CA ASN A 351 29.64 27.33 -2.48
C ASN A 351 30.44 26.49 -3.49
N GLU A 352 30.98 25.37 -3.02
CA GLU A 352 31.77 24.42 -3.80
C GLU A 352 30.89 23.59 -4.75
N GLY A 353 29.59 23.46 -4.47
CA GLY A 353 28.65 22.60 -5.17
C GLY A 353 28.23 23.11 -6.55
N GLY A 354 28.41 24.39 -6.85
CA GLY A 354 28.05 24.99 -8.15
C GLY A 354 26.55 25.17 -8.40
N VAL A 355 25.68 24.67 -7.51
CA VAL A 355 24.22 24.88 -7.55
C VAL A 355 23.89 26.37 -7.48
N HIS A 356 24.61 27.12 -6.63
CA HIS A 356 24.53 28.56 -6.51
C HIS A 356 25.44 29.27 -7.52
N VAL A 357 24.98 30.41 -8.03
CA VAL A 357 25.77 31.34 -8.86
C VAL A 357 25.52 32.76 -8.36
N ASP A 358 26.60 33.47 -8.05
CA ASP A 358 26.58 34.77 -7.35
C ASP A 358 25.89 35.91 -8.12
N ASP A 359 25.71 35.77 -9.44
CA ASP A 359 25.27 36.80 -10.38
C ASP A 359 23.77 36.71 -10.73
N LEU A 360 22.98 36.05 -9.87
CA LEU A 360 21.52 35.95 -9.96
C LEU A 360 20.86 36.48 -8.67
N ASP A 361 19.78 37.24 -8.81
CA ASP A 361 18.83 37.50 -7.72
C ASP A 361 18.13 36.16 -7.37
N ASN A 362 18.73 35.41 -6.44
CA ASN A 362 18.45 33.98 -6.22
C ASN A 362 17.11 33.73 -5.48
N GLU A 363 15.98 33.96 -6.16
CA GLU A 363 14.61 33.59 -5.76
C GLU A 363 14.47 32.07 -5.41
N TYR A 364 15.43 31.26 -5.88
CA TYR A 364 15.48 29.80 -5.77
C TYR A 364 16.13 29.26 -4.49
N LEU A 365 17.10 29.98 -3.90
CA LEU A 365 17.94 29.53 -2.77
C LEU A 365 17.79 30.47 -1.57
N SER A 366 17.70 29.91 -0.37
CA SER A 366 17.65 30.67 0.89
C SER A 366 19.05 31.04 1.42
N GLY A 367 20.12 30.55 0.79
CA GLY A 367 21.50 30.96 1.05
C GLY A 367 22.53 29.95 0.54
N ALA A 368 23.81 30.34 0.60
CA ALA A 368 24.94 29.47 0.30
C ALA A 368 26.08 29.67 1.32
N TRP A 369 26.79 28.58 1.65
CA TRP A 369 27.90 28.55 2.62
C TRP A 369 28.99 27.57 2.16
N PRO A 370 30.23 27.62 2.70
CA PRO A 370 31.21 26.56 2.48
C PRO A 370 30.70 25.17 2.91
N GLU A 371 31.14 24.11 2.24
CA GLU A 371 30.71 22.72 2.49
C GLU A 371 30.88 22.33 3.97
N ALA A 372 32.06 22.58 4.55
CA ALA A 372 32.35 22.30 5.95
C ALA A 372 31.57 23.18 6.96
N GLU A 373 30.94 24.25 6.48
CA GLU A 373 30.08 25.13 7.28
C GLU A 373 28.60 24.76 7.20
N LEU A 374 28.13 24.22 6.07
CA LEU A 374 26.75 23.75 5.89
C LEU A 374 26.57 22.32 6.40
N PHE A 375 27.61 21.49 6.21
CA PHE A 375 27.65 20.07 6.53
C PHE A 375 28.75 19.76 7.55
N VAL A 376 28.56 20.20 8.79
CA VAL A 376 29.47 19.93 9.91
C VAL A 376 29.55 18.42 10.14
N ASP A 377 30.76 17.85 10.10
CA ASP A 377 31.02 16.40 10.09
C ASP A 377 30.22 15.64 8.99
N GLY A 378 29.93 16.31 7.87
CA GLY A 378 29.13 15.77 6.75
C GLY A 378 27.61 15.88 6.93
N ARG A 379 27.13 16.54 7.99
CA ARG A 379 25.71 16.56 8.41
C ARG A 379 25.16 17.98 8.49
N PRO A 380 23.93 18.25 8.00
CA PRO A 380 23.29 19.54 8.22
C PRO A 380 22.78 19.64 9.66
N GLU A 381 22.90 20.83 10.28
CA GLU A 381 22.21 21.14 11.53
C GLU A 381 20.86 21.82 11.23
N ILE A 382 19.76 21.18 11.62
CA ILE A 382 18.39 21.62 11.36
C ILE A 382 17.70 22.03 12.66
N ALA A 383 17.23 23.27 12.72
CA ALA A 383 16.29 23.73 13.73
C ALA A 383 14.87 23.22 13.41
N ILE A 384 14.17 22.77 14.45
CA ILE A 384 12.74 22.45 14.41
C ILE A 384 12.05 23.35 15.43
N THR A 385 11.11 24.18 14.97
CA THR A 385 10.35 25.10 15.84
C THR A 385 9.33 24.35 16.70
N GLY A 386 9.26 24.71 17.98
CA GLY A 386 8.29 24.14 18.92
C GLY A 386 6.85 24.49 18.56
N GLY A 387 5.94 23.54 18.70
CA GLY A 387 4.52 23.66 18.40
C GLY A 387 4.19 23.71 16.91
N VAL A 388 5.02 24.33 16.08
CA VAL A 388 4.73 24.60 14.65
C VAL A 388 5.63 23.87 13.66
N HIS A 389 6.64 23.13 14.13
CA HIS A 389 7.37 22.09 13.39
C HIS A 389 8.01 22.52 12.05
N GLU A 390 8.26 23.82 11.89
CA GLU A 390 8.96 24.38 10.74
C GLU A 390 10.41 23.89 10.76
N SER A 391 10.87 23.40 9.61
CA SER A 391 12.19 22.78 9.46
C SER A 391 13.13 23.73 8.74
N CYS A 392 14.16 24.15 9.46
CA CYS A 392 14.93 25.35 9.16
C CYS A 392 16.42 25.07 9.29
N LEU A 393 17.27 25.63 8.42
CA LEU A 393 18.71 25.51 8.63
C LEU A 393 19.11 26.26 9.91
N TRP A 394 19.93 25.64 10.77
CA TRP A 394 20.37 26.24 12.04
C TRP A 394 21.13 27.57 11.84
N LYS A 395 21.77 27.77 10.68
CA LYS A 395 22.48 29.00 10.28
C LYS A 395 21.62 30.06 9.54
N ASP A 396 20.44 29.71 9.03
CA ASP A 396 19.53 30.67 8.39
C ASP A 396 18.95 31.60 9.47
N GLU A 397 19.24 32.90 9.43
CA GLU A 397 18.72 33.89 10.40
C GLU A 397 17.19 34.11 10.31
N GLY A 398 16.55 33.65 9.22
CA GLY A 398 15.12 33.74 8.98
C GLY A 398 14.70 34.93 8.12
N ASN A 399 13.46 34.88 7.61
CA ASN A 399 12.80 35.99 6.93
C ASN A 399 11.29 35.88 7.18
N GLN A 400 10.62 37.03 7.35
CA GLN A 400 9.49 37.37 8.25
C GLN A 400 8.16 36.62 8.06
N ALA A 401 8.17 35.35 7.68
CA ALA A 401 6.98 34.54 7.42
C ALA A 401 7.15 33.04 7.74
N ALA A 402 8.38 32.52 7.78
CA ALA A 402 8.68 31.16 8.23
C ALA A 402 10.17 31.04 8.60
N CYS A 403 10.49 30.09 9.47
CA CYS A 403 11.80 30.01 10.14
C CYS A 403 12.14 31.29 10.92
N ASP A 404 11.11 31.91 11.51
CA ASP A 404 11.15 33.18 12.25
C ASP A 404 11.81 33.02 13.63
N LEU A 405 13.07 32.59 13.64
CA LEU A 405 13.92 32.45 14.82
C LEU A 405 15.25 33.18 14.58
N PRO A 406 15.40 34.45 14.99
CA PRO A 406 16.69 35.14 14.94
C PRO A 406 17.78 34.36 15.72
N LEU A 407 19.03 34.35 15.24
CA LEU A 407 20.13 33.62 15.90
C LEU A 407 20.33 34.03 17.38
N GLY A 408 20.06 35.31 17.72
CA GLY A 408 20.11 35.81 19.10
C GLY A 408 19.08 35.18 20.04
N ASP A 409 17.92 34.76 19.52
CA ASP A 409 16.90 34.06 20.30
C ASP A 409 17.20 32.56 20.38
N ARG A 410 17.74 31.96 19.31
CA ARG A 410 18.20 30.55 19.30
C ARG A 410 19.21 30.24 20.42
N ILE A 411 20.05 31.20 20.79
CA ILE A 411 21.00 31.07 21.92
C ILE A 411 20.28 31.10 23.29
N GLN A 412 19.16 31.82 23.43
CA GLN A 412 18.39 31.85 24.68
C GLN A 412 17.62 30.55 24.93
N TYR A 413 17.25 29.82 23.87
CA TYR A 413 16.48 28.57 23.97
C TYR A 413 17.28 27.32 24.37
N ALA A 414 18.57 27.43 24.72
CA ALA A 414 19.38 26.28 25.17
C ALA A 414 18.75 25.53 26.37
N ALA A 415 18.12 26.26 27.30
CA ALA A 415 17.39 25.69 28.45
C ALA A 415 16.05 24.99 28.08
N SER A 416 15.65 25.02 26.81
CA SER A 416 14.46 24.38 26.28
C SER A 416 14.70 23.73 24.90
N THR A 417 15.94 23.36 24.58
CA THR A 417 16.29 22.71 23.31
C THR A 417 16.70 21.26 23.53
N ILE A 418 16.09 20.34 22.78
CA ILE A 418 16.53 18.94 22.67
C ILE A 418 17.34 18.78 21.38
N VAL A 419 18.66 18.60 21.52
CA VAL A 419 19.58 18.30 20.42
C VAL A 419 19.64 16.78 20.21
N LEU A 420 19.19 16.31 19.03
CA LEU A 420 19.26 14.91 18.63
C LEU A 420 20.27 14.69 17.49
N SER A 421 20.85 13.49 17.41
CA SER A 421 21.59 13.00 16.24
C SER A 421 21.32 11.52 16.01
N GLN A 422 21.63 10.98 14.83
CA GLN A 422 21.56 9.54 14.59
C GLN A 422 22.46 8.78 15.60
N ALA A 423 21.97 7.61 16.02
CA ALA A 423 22.74 6.60 16.75
C ALA A 423 22.08 5.21 16.55
N ASP A 424 22.86 4.14 16.70
CA ASP A 424 22.42 2.74 16.60
C ASP A 424 21.21 2.43 17.49
N ALA A 425 21.14 3.09 18.65
CA ALA A 425 20.03 3.01 19.59
C ALA A 425 19.56 4.42 20.00
N ALA A 426 18.27 4.69 19.82
CA ALA A 426 17.66 5.95 20.24
C ALA A 426 17.72 6.11 21.77
N THR A 427 18.08 7.31 22.23
CA THR A 427 17.98 7.71 23.63
C THR A 427 16.53 8.00 23.95
N LYS A 428 15.88 7.08 24.68
CA LYS A 428 14.48 7.25 25.06
C LYS A 428 14.29 8.49 25.95
N VAL A 429 13.43 9.41 25.53
CA VAL A 429 13.04 10.57 26.33
C VAL A 429 12.01 10.12 27.36
N LYS A 430 12.24 10.36 28.66
CA LYS A 430 11.40 9.81 29.75
C LYS A 430 10.83 10.91 30.64
N LYS A 431 9.59 10.74 31.13
CA LYS A 431 8.99 11.65 32.12
C LYS A 431 9.78 11.61 33.43
N ASN A 432 10.15 12.79 33.93
CA ASN A 432 10.50 12.97 35.34
C ASN A 432 9.21 13.00 36.17
N GLY A 433 8.79 11.82 36.64
CA GLY A 433 7.50 11.58 37.31
C GLY A 433 6.29 11.74 36.39
N SER A 434 5.82 12.97 36.25
CA SER A 434 4.72 13.37 35.35
C SER A 434 5.12 14.39 34.29
N THR A 435 6.25 15.07 34.47
CA THR A 435 6.73 16.14 33.58
C THR A 435 7.63 15.56 32.50
N TRP A 436 7.39 15.90 31.24
CA TRP A 436 8.32 15.60 30.15
C TRP A 436 9.51 16.57 30.16
N PRO A 437 10.74 16.12 29.89
CA PRO A 437 11.91 16.99 29.83
C PRO A 437 11.88 17.87 28.57
N ARG A 438 12.53 19.03 28.65
CA ARG A 438 12.57 20.06 27.59
C ARG A 438 13.95 20.28 26.99
N SER A 439 14.96 19.57 27.50
CA SER A 439 16.37 19.84 27.23
C SER A 439 17.23 18.60 27.48
N ASN A 440 18.44 18.56 26.90
CA ASN A 440 19.35 17.41 27.00
C ASN A 440 19.80 17.11 28.45
N ASP A 441 20.00 18.13 29.29
CA ASP A 441 20.32 17.96 30.71
C ASP A 441 19.15 17.34 31.49
N ALA A 442 17.90 17.74 31.18
CA ALA A 442 16.70 17.13 31.75
C ALA A 442 16.44 15.69 31.26
N ILE A 443 17.09 15.26 30.17
CA ILE A 443 17.14 13.86 29.69
C ILE A 443 18.27 13.06 30.39
N GLY A 444 19.24 13.75 31.02
CA GLY A 444 20.40 13.16 31.70
C GLY A 444 21.73 13.28 30.94
N GLY A 445 21.78 14.05 29.85
CA GLY A 445 23.01 14.46 29.19
C GLY A 445 23.66 15.68 29.87
N ALA A 446 24.65 16.26 29.20
CA ALA A 446 25.05 17.65 29.48
C ALA A 446 24.20 18.61 28.62
N PRO A 447 24.18 19.93 28.92
CA PRO A 447 23.69 20.93 27.97
C PRO A 447 24.33 20.76 26.59
N ASP A 448 23.54 20.94 25.53
CA ASP A 448 23.90 20.72 24.12
C ASP A 448 24.42 19.32 23.72
N ALA A 449 24.50 18.35 24.64
CA ALA A 449 25.00 17.01 24.34
C ALA A 449 24.00 16.22 23.47
N LYS A 450 24.32 16.04 22.19
CA LYS A 450 23.55 15.27 21.19
C LYS A 450 23.10 13.91 21.77
N VAL A 451 21.79 13.65 21.80
CA VAL A 451 21.22 12.34 22.20
C VAL A 451 20.65 11.59 20.99
N GLY A 452 20.62 10.26 21.05
CA GLY A 452 20.32 9.43 19.88
C GLY A 452 18.87 9.48 19.40
N TYR A 453 18.64 9.65 18.10
CA TYR A 453 17.44 9.18 17.40
C TYR A 453 17.73 7.91 16.61
N LYS A 454 16.69 7.10 16.39
CA LYS A 454 16.74 5.94 15.51
C LYS A 454 16.44 6.38 14.07
N LEU A 455 17.21 5.89 13.10
CA LEU A 455 16.81 5.89 11.69
C LEU A 455 15.82 4.74 11.42
N ALA A 456 14.72 5.06 10.73
CA ALA A 456 13.70 4.09 10.32
C ALA A 456 13.53 4.11 8.79
N ASP A 457 13.52 2.93 8.16
CA ASP A 457 13.40 2.81 6.70
C ASP A 457 11.96 3.12 6.26
N MET A 458 11.78 4.24 5.54
CA MET A 458 10.50 4.72 5.00
C MET A 458 9.81 3.68 4.12
N LEU A 459 10.60 2.92 3.34
CA LEU A 459 10.11 1.91 2.40
C LEU A 459 9.69 0.62 3.12
N ALA A 460 10.24 0.34 4.30
CA ALA A 460 9.83 -0.80 5.14
C ALA A 460 8.64 -0.48 6.07
N THR A 461 8.27 0.81 6.22
CA THR A 461 7.34 1.28 7.27
C THR A 461 6.14 2.05 6.72
N TRP A 462 6.34 3.30 6.26
CA TRP A 462 5.26 4.22 5.94
C TRP A 462 4.77 4.07 4.50
N TRP A 463 5.69 3.95 3.54
CA TRP A 463 5.35 3.88 2.12
C TRP A 463 4.47 2.67 1.76
N PRO A 464 4.69 1.44 2.27
CA PRO A 464 3.78 0.32 1.98
C PRO A 464 2.36 0.55 2.51
N ARG A 465 2.21 1.36 3.57
CA ARG A 465 0.92 1.65 4.22
C ARG A 465 0.15 2.81 3.60
N ARG A 466 0.61 3.35 2.47
CA ARG A 466 0.04 4.52 1.75
C ARG A 466 -1.43 4.38 1.32
N THR A 467 -2.06 3.21 1.47
CA THR A 467 -3.49 2.97 1.20
C THR A 467 -4.35 2.75 2.46
N GLN A 468 -3.80 2.89 3.68
CA GLN A 468 -4.55 2.68 4.94
C GLN A 468 -5.48 3.85 5.29
N VAL A 469 -6.49 4.10 4.43
CA VAL A 469 -7.38 5.27 4.47
C VAL A 469 -8.45 5.26 5.59
N ALA A 470 -8.51 4.19 6.39
CA ALA A 470 -9.43 4.11 7.55
C ALA A 470 -8.81 4.66 8.85
N ASN A 471 -7.48 4.68 8.94
CA ASN A 471 -6.71 4.81 10.18
C ASN A 471 -5.50 5.76 10.06
N MET A 472 -4.87 5.89 8.88
CA MET A 472 -3.68 6.73 8.68
C MET A 472 -3.93 7.96 7.80
N PHE A 473 -4.57 7.76 6.65
CA PHE A 473 -4.64 8.77 5.58
C PHE A 473 -6.08 9.11 5.20
N ASN A 474 -6.31 10.32 4.70
CA ASN A 474 -7.56 10.65 4.05
C ASN A 474 -7.64 10.00 2.65
N ASP A 475 -8.86 9.82 2.13
CA ASP A 475 -9.18 9.24 0.82
C ASP A 475 -8.79 10.14 -0.39
N SER A 476 -8.27 11.35 -0.16
CA SER A 476 -7.74 12.21 -1.21
C SER A 476 -6.31 11.81 -1.61
N PHE A 477 -6.15 11.33 -2.85
CA PHE A 477 -4.87 10.94 -3.44
C PHE A 477 -4.31 11.99 -4.42
N SER A 478 -3.03 11.84 -4.75
CA SER A 478 -2.35 12.47 -5.88
C SER A 478 -1.51 11.44 -6.61
N THR A 479 -1.11 11.77 -7.85
CA THR A 479 -0.26 10.93 -8.68
C THR A 479 0.88 11.75 -9.25
N TYR A 480 2.08 11.17 -9.29
CA TYR A 480 3.22 11.66 -10.06
C TYR A 480 3.51 10.70 -11.22
N SER A 481 4.02 11.22 -12.33
CA SER A 481 4.30 10.44 -13.54
C SER A 481 5.65 10.84 -14.15
N TYR A 482 6.54 9.86 -14.28
CA TYR A 482 7.85 9.98 -14.90
C TYR A 482 7.85 9.26 -16.26
N SER A 483 8.67 9.73 -17.21
CA SER A 483 8.84 9.09 -18.51
C SER A 483 10.21 8.42 -18.61
N ASP A 484 10.23 7.10 -18.41
CA ASP A 484 11.41 6.25 -18.58
C ASP A 484 11.43 5.72 -20.01
N ASN A 485 12.31 6.26 -20.86
CA ASN A 485 12.48 5.83 -22.25
C ASN A 485 11.16 5.76 -23.05
N GLY A 486 10.23 6.69 -22.78
CA GLY A 486 8.91 6.76 -23.39
C GLY A 486 7.82 5.91 -22.73
N LYS A 487 8.15 5.12 -21.69
CA LYS A 487 7.18 4.42 -20.83
C LYS A 487 6.85 5.27 -19.60
N ALA A 488 5.57 5.33 -19.23
CA ALA A 488 5.15 6.00 -18.01
C ALA A 488 5.43 5.11 -16.77
N LYS A 489 6.17 5.63 -15.79
CA LYS A 489 6.24 5.13 -14.41
C LYS A 489 5.37 6.04 -13.53
N ILE A 490 4.48 5.47 -12.72
CA ILE A 490 3.45 6.22 -11.99
C ILE A 490 3.50 5.87 -10.49
N ALA A 491 3.50 6.90 -9.65
CA ALA A 491 3.35 6.75 -8.20
C ALA A 491 2.02 7.37 -7.75
N LYS A 492 1.15 6.57 -7.12
CA LYS A 492 -0.11 7.00 -6.46
C LYS A 492 0.11 7.10 -4.95
N PHE A 493 -0.25 8.23 -4.34
CA PHE A 493 0.04 8.50 -2.93
C PHE A 493 -1.00 9.39 -2.24
N PRO A 494 -1.25 9.20 -0.92
CA PRO A 494 -2.24 9.96 -0.16
C PRO A 494 -1.76 11.39 0.11
N ARG A 495 -2.70 12.34 0.20
CA ARG A 495 -2.38 13.78 0.34
C ARG A 495 -2.28 14.27 1.77
N PHE A 496 -3.15 13.78 2.65
CA PHE A 496 -3.34 14.28 4.02
C PHE A 496 -3.43 13.10 4.98
N PHE A 497 -3.05 13.32 6.23
CA PHE A 497 -3.35 12.38 7.31
C PHE A 497 -4.82 12.45 7.71
N LEU A 498 -5.30 11.44 8.43
CA LEU A 498 -6.52 11.58 9.24
C LEU A 498 -6.24 12.36 10.53
N LYS A 499 -7.31 12.70 11.23
CA LYS A 499 -7.33 13.07 12.65
C LYS A 499 -8.47 12.31 13.37
N ALA A 500 -8.68 12.54 14.67
CA ALA A 500 -9.60 11.76 15.51
C ALA A 500 -11.06 11.69 15.01
N ASP A 501 -11.54 12.68 14.26
CA ASP A 501 -12.89 12.69 13.65
C ASP A 501 -13.00 11.94 12.30
N LYS A 502 -11.89 11.31 11.85
CA LYS A 502 -11.72 10.64 10.55
C LYS A 502 -11.92 11.53 9.31
N THR A 503 -11.88 12.85 9.47
CA THR A 503 -11.69 13.79 8.34
C THR A 503 -10.20 14.08 8.12
N ALA A 504 -9.87 14.80 7.05
CA ALA A 504 -8.49 15.21 6.78
C ALA A 504 -7.93 16.11 7.90
N SER A 505 -6.68 15.87 8.27
CA SER A 505 -5.86 16.86 8.97
C SER A 505 -5.35 17.93 8.00
N ASP A 506 -5.04 19.11 8.53
CA ASP A 506 -4.23 20.11 7.82
C ASP A 506 -2.77 19.64 7.60
N GLY A 507 -2.32 18.64 8.36
CA GLY A 507 -0.99 18.04 8.22
C GLY A 507 -0.79 17.27 6.91
N ARG A 508 0.40 17.42 6.32
CA ARG A 508 0.73 16.87 4.99
C ARG A 508 1.52 15.58 5.07
N ALA A 509 1.15 14.62 4.23
CA ALA A 509 2.01 13.48 3.95
C ALA A 509 3.31 13.94 3.23
N PRO A 510 4.49 13.34 3.51
CA PRO A 510 5.80 13.85 3.06
C PRO A 510 5.88 13.96 1.53
N TRP A 511 5.54 12.85 0.89
CA TRP A 511 5.46 12.67 -0.56
C TRP A 511 4.33 13.43 -1.24
N ALA A 512 3.64 14.33 -0.53
CA ALA A 512 2.53 15.08 -1.07
C ALA A 512 2.75 16.61 -1.01
N ILE A 513 3.84 17.08 -0.38
CA ILE A 513 4.29 18.48 -0.41
C ILE A 513 4.44 18.96 -1.86
N ALA A 514 3.86 20.12 -2.17
CA ALA A 514 4.14 20.86 -3.40
C ALA A 514 5.04 22.07 -3.09
N TRP A 515 5.66 22.65 -4.12
CA TRP A 515 6.31 23.96 -4.00
C TRP A 515 5.64 24.96 -4.95
N LYS A 516 5.43 26.17 -4.44
CA LYS A 516 4.87 27.30 -5.19
C LYS A 516 5.58 28.58 -4.74
N PRO A 517 6.11 29.41 -5.65
CA PRO A 517 6.52 30.77 -5.29
C PRO A 517 5.29 31.56 -4.79
N GLY A 518 5.53 32.57 -3.95
CA GLY A 518 4.47 33.43 -3.40
C GLY A 518 4.06 34.55 -4.36
N ASP A 519 5.03 34.95 -5.18
CA ASP A 519 4.96 35.80 -6.35
C ASP A 519 4.62 34.95 -7.59
N ASN A 520 3.71 35.44 -8.44
CA ASN A 520 3.53 34.89 -9.78
C ASN A 520 4.59 35.50 -10.74
N SER A 521 5.87 35.35 -10.40
CA SER A 521 6.98 35.73 -11.28
C SER A 521 6.95 34.84 -12.53
N LEU A 522 7.14 35.43 -13.72
CA LEU A 522 6.78 34.79 -15.00
C LEU A 522 7.78 33.71 -15.49
N TYR A 523 8.61 33.17 -14.59
CA TYR A 523 9.70 32.25 -14.91
C TYR A 523 9.75 30.99 -14.02
N ILE A 524 8.89 30.89 -13.01
CA ILE A 524 8.90 29.77 -12.06
C ILE A 524 7.61 28.94 -12.18
N ASP A 525 7.72 27.75 -12.76
CA ASP A 525 6.61 26.78 -12.79
C ASP A 525 6.31 26.23 -11.39
N SER A 526 5.04 26.14 -11.02
CA SER A 526 4.63 25.55 -9.74
C SER A 526 4.91 24.04 -9.73
N LEU A 527 5.94 23.62 -9.01
CA LEU A 527 6.37 22.22 -8.98
C LEU A 527 5.31 21.33 -8.30
N PRO A 528 4.77 20.29 -8.99
CA PRO A 528 3.62 19.53 -8.53
C PRO A 528 3.84 18.79 -7.21
N ALA A 529 2.72 18.54 -6.53
CA ALA A 529 2.68 17.77 -5.29
C ALA A 529 3.43 16.44 -5.41
N GLY A 530 4.37 16.21 -4.50
CA GLY A 530 5.19 15.01 -4.44
C GLY A 530 6.43 15.01 -5.32
N GLN A 531 6.64 15.98 -6.23
CA GLN A 531 7.85 15.96 -7.06
C GLN A 531 9.13 16.02 -6.20
N ILE A 532 9.15 16.85 -5.15
CA ILE A 532 10.27 16.92 -4.19
C ILE A 532 10.66 15.56 -3.57
N PHE A 533 9.72 14.62 -3.48
CA PHE A 533 9.89 13.35 -2.76
C PHE A 533 9.92 12.12 -3.68
N ILE A 534 9.26 12.18 -4.83
CA ILE A 534 9.13 11.07 -5.78
C ILE A 534 10.14 11.21 -6.94
N ASP A 535 10.49 12.45 -7.29
CA ASP A 535 11.49 12.76 -8.31
C ASP A 535 12.33 13.99 -7.87
N PRO A 536 13.16 13.84 -6.81
CA PRO A 536 13.96 14.94 -6.28
C PRO A 536 14.96 15.49 -7.31
N ALA A 537 15.36 14.70 -8.32
CA ALA A 537 16.22 15.17 -9.40
C ALA A 537 15.50 16.13 -10.37
N ALA A 538 14.25 15.83 -10.74
CA ALA A 538 13.43 16.76 -11.52
C ALA A 538 12.97 17.96 -10.67
N HIS A 539 12.77 17.81 -9.36
CA HIS A 539 12.56 18.94 -8.45
C HIS A 539 13.78 19.87 -8.45
N LEU A 540 15.00 19.33 -8.30
CA LEU A 540 16.23 20.13 -8.31
C LEU A 540 16.39 20.88 -9.65
N ALA A 541 16.29 20.18 -10.77
CA ALA A 541 16.43 20.81 -12.09
C ALA A 541 15.37 21.90 -12.33
N GLY A 542 14.11 21.65 -11.95
CA GLY A 542 13.02 22.62 -12.09
C GLY A 542 13.03 23.76 -11.07
N ARG A 543 13.71 23.57 -9.93
CA ARG A 543 13.85 24.59 -8.89
C ARG A 543 15.00 25.55 -9.17
N HIS A 544 16.17 25.07 -9.60
CA HIS A 544 17.38 25.91 -9.59
C HIS A 544 17.67 26.60 -10.92
N GLY A 545 17.42 25.94 -12.07
CA GLY A 545 17.59 26.55 -13.40
C GLY A 545 18.99 27.08 -13.76
N THR A 546 20.00 26.87 -12.90
CA THR A 546 21.37 27.37 -13.07
C THR A 546 22.18 26.52 -14.06
N PRO A 547 23.33 27.00 -14.58
CA PRO A 547 24.20 26.23 -15.48
C PRO A 547 24.60 24.83 -14.96
N TYR A 548 24.59 24.63 -13.64
CA TYR A 548 24.78 23.32 -13.00
C TYR A 548 23.75 22.27 -13.43
N VAL A 549 22.47 22.65 -13.52
CA VAL A 549 21.37 21.75 -13.95
C VAL A 549 21.05 21.84 -15.44
N GLU A 550 21.51 22.90 -16.14
CA GLU A 550 21.47 22.96 -17.61
C GLU A 550 22.51 22.05 -18.27
N THR A 551 23.67 21.82 -17.63
CA THR A 551 24.70 20.92 -18.16
C THR A 551 24.29 19.45 -17.99
N ALA A 552 23.76 18.86 -19.06
CA ALA A 552 23.45 17.44 -19.12
C ALA A 552 24.67 16.57 -18.78
N PHE A 553 24.48 15.56 -17.92
CA PHE A 553 25.56 14.68 -17.45
C PHE A 553 26.30 13.97 -18.58
N VAL A 554 27.62 14.04 -18.54
CA VAL A 554 28.53 13.37 -19.48
C VAL A 554 29.22 12.22 -18.76
N ALA A 555 28.73 11.00 -18.96
CA ALA A 555 29.22 9.78 -18.30
C ALA A 555 30.74 9.55 -18.41
N ALA A 556 31.35 9.97 -19.53
CA ALA A 556 32.78 9.77 -19.80
C ALA A 556 33.71 10.68 -18.97
N SER A 557 33.30 11.92 -18.69
CA SER A 557 34.03 12.86 -17.81
C SER A 557 33.48 12.87 -16.38
N LYS A 558 32.29 12.30 -16.16
CA LYS A 558 31.54 12.30 -14.90
C LYS A 558 31.20 13.72 -14.39
N THR A 559 30.81 14.59 -15.31
CA THR A 559 30.50 16.01 -15.07
C THR A 559 29.06 16.35 -15.46
N GLY A 560 28.40 17.25 -14.72
CA GLY A 560 27.05 17.75 -15.00
C GLY A 560 25.94 16.98 -14.27
N PHE A 561 24.69 17.37 -14.52
CA PHE A 561 23.52 16.87 -13.82
C PHE A 561 22.73 15.81 -14.60
N SER A 562 22.26 14.75 -13.93
CA SER A 562 21.41 13.72 -14.52
C SER A 562 20.09 13.55 -13.76
N LYS A 563 19.01 13.46 -14.54
CA LYS A 563 17.67 13.03 -14.11
C LYS A 563 17.38 11.56 -14.43
N ALA A 564 18.34 10.82 -14.99
CA ALA A 564 18.20 9.40 -15.24
C ALA A 564 18.46 8.61 -13.93
N TRP A 565 17.47 7.85 -13.51
CA TRP A 565 17.50 7.08 -12.26
C TRP A 565 18.24 5.76 -12.42
N CYS A 566 19.35 5.58 -11.68
CA CYS A 566 19.91 4.27 -11.37
C CYS A 566 19.00 3.51 -10.39
N PHE A 567 18.44 4.22 -9.42
CA PHE A 567 17.54 3.70 -8.40
C PHE A 567 16.49 4.76 -7.99
N ASN A 568 15.22 4.45 -8.20
CA ASN A 568 14.09 5.19 -7.66
C ASN A 568 13.00 4.19 -7.19
N PRO A 569 12.92 3.91 -5.87
CA PRO A 569 12.02 2.89 -5.34
C PRO A 569 10.54 3.29 -5.35
N TYR A 570 10.23 4.58 -5.49
CA TYR A 570 8.86 5.11 -5.54
C TYR A 570 8.24 4.99 -6.94
N LEU A 571 9.08 5.05 -7.97
CA LEU A 571 8.71 4.84 -9.38
C LEU A 571 8.94 3.40 -9.87
N GLY A 572 9.48 2.51 -9.02
CA GLY A 572 9.83 1.15 -9.43
C GLY A 572 10.90 1.13 -10.53
N ILE A 573 11.95 1.93 -10.37
CA ILE A 573 13.12 1.95 -11.26
C ILE A 573 14.30 1.40 -10.46
N ASP A 574 14.91 0.33 -10.96
CA ASP A 574 16.08 -0.29 -10.36
C ASP A 574 16.96 -0.88 -11.48
N ILE A 575 18.06 -0.19 -11.78
CA ILE A 575 19.06 -0.58 -12.79
C ILE A 575 20.48 -0.55 -12.20
N ARG A 576 20.59 -0.75 -10.88
CA ARG A 576 21.87 -0.89 -10.18
C ARG A 576 22.62 -2.12 -10.69
N GLY A 577 23.94 -2.05 -10.69
CA GLY A 577 24.81 -3.04 -11.31
C GLY A 577 24.80 -3.04 -12.86
N THR A 578 24.19 -2.04 -13.50
CA THR A 578 24.19 -1.91 -14.98
C THR A 578 25.07 -0.76 -15.44
N GLY A 579 26.17 -1.11 -16.14
CA GLY A 579 27.13 -0.15 -16.69
C GLY A 579 27.94 0.62 -15.64
N ASP A 580 28.80 1.52 -16.12
CA ASP A 580 29.84 2.18 -15.30
C ASP A 580 29.34 3.38 -14.47
N VAL A 581 28.08 3.78 -14.66
CA VAL A 581 27.44 4.95 -14.01
C VAL A 581 26.45 4.58 -12.91
N CYS A 582 25.89 3.37 -12.98
CA CYS A 582 24.95 2.79 -12.01
C CYS A 582 25.53 1.49 -11.42
N PRO A 583 26.65 1.55 -10.67
CA PRO A 583 27.22 0.38 -10.00
C PRO A 583 26.24 -0.23 -8.99
N GLU A 584 26.51 -1.46 -8.56
CA GLU A 584 25.68 -2.21 -7.60
C GLU A 584 25.49 -1.45 -6.27
#